data_AF-A0A7S2K1C0-F1
#
_entry.id   AF-A0A7S2K1C0-F1
#
_cell.length_a   1.000
_cell.length_b   1.000
_cell.length_c   1.000
_cell.angle_alpha   90.00
_cell.angle_beta   90.00
_cell.angle_gamma   90.00
#
_symmetry.space_group_name_H-M   'P 1'
#
loop_
_entity.id
_entity.type
_entity.pdbx_description
1 polymer ?
#
loop_
_entity_poly.entity_id
_entity_poly.type
_entity_poly.pdbx_seq_one_letter_code
_entity_poly.pdbx_strand_id
1 'polypeptide(L)'
;KVIKTATAPVKALTHHLGLMALTIAATFCVAWLAFGRVDAENVKWVQGLMFVVGAVPLIVASCIPFSPLTLALLYANAAGAACMVAWFGRILFGDIVNRCVHVHGCILGLFFCAATLVAEADRLWQIQGEKEARQLRAGYTGSLRDAQSTEPRDKERIMLEVASSGLEDEVNRAIEVLLVAGASTPTLRAAIRRAGMLKRAGYAPMSLV
;
A
#
# COMPACT_ATOMS: atom_id res chain seq x y z
N LYS A 1 -22.70 -15.88 12.07
CA LYS A 1 -21.21 -15.79 12.19
C LYS A 1 -20.73 -14.72 11.21
N VAL A 2 -20.01 -13.69 11.69
CA VAL A 2 -19.65 -12.51 10.87
C VAL A 2 -18.70 -12.95 9.75
N ILE A 3 -19.07 -12.69 8.49
CA ILE A 3 -18.14 -12.76 7.35
C ILE A 3 -17.03 -11.78 7.69
N LYS A 4 -15.85 -12.30 8.11
CA LYS A 4 -14.68 -11.45 8.32
C LYS A 4 -14.27 -10.94 6.95
N THR A 5 -14.79 -9.77 6.59
CA THR A 5 -14.22 -8.94 5.53
C THR A 5 -12.72 -8.85 5.78
N ALA A 6 -11.91 -9.03 4.74
CA ALA A 6 -10.45 -8.94 4.76
C ALA A 6 -10.02 -7.95 5.85
N THR A 7 -9.63 -8.49 7.00
CA THR A 7 -9.23 -7.64 8.11
C THR A 7 -7.95 -7.01 7.63
N ALA A 8 -7.95 -5.70 7.42
CA ALA A 8 -6.74 -4.95 7.17
C ALA A 8 -5.67 -5.50 8.14
N PRO A 9 -4.42 -5.68 7.71
CA PRO A 9 -3.36 -6.23 8.55
C PRO A 9 -2.97 -5.19 9.60
N VAL A 10 -3.92 -4.74 10.44
CA VAL A 10 -3.86 -3.53 11.27
C VAL A 10 -2.62 -3.57 12.13
N LYS A 11 -2.29 -4.71 12.74
CA LYS A 11 -1.08 -4.85 13.57
C LYS A 11 0.22 -4.68 12.78
N ALA A 12 0.34 -5.31 11.62
CA ALA A 12 1.52 -5.19 10.78
C ALA A 12 1.61 -3.76 10.21
N LEU A 13 0.48 -3.23 9.73
CA LEU A 13 0.36 -1.87 9.23
C LEU A 13 0.76 -0.84 10.29
N THR A 14 0.22 -0.92 11.51
CA THR A 14 0.59 0.00 12.59
C THR A 14 2.06 -0.09 12.97
N HIS A 15 2.63 -1.30 12.98
CA HIS A 15 4.04 -1.49 13.30
C HIS A 15 4.97 -0.92 12.22
N HIS A 16 4.71 -1.22 10.95
CA HIS A 16 5.50 -0.73 9.82
C HIS A 16 5.38 0.77 9.64
N LEU A 17 4.16 1.32 9.69
CA LEU A 17 3.94 2.77 9.62
C LEU A 17 4.57 3.49 10.82
N GLY A 18 4.52 2.88 12.02
CA GLY A 18 5.18 3.42 13.21
C GLY A 18 6.70 3.49 13.07
N LEU A 19 7.34 2.42 12.59
CA LEU A 19 8.79 2.39 12.36
C LEU A 19 9.21 3.40 11.29
N MET A 20 8.40 3.55 10.25
CA MET A 20 8.64 4.50 9.17
C MET A 20 8.49 5.95 9.64
N ALA A 21 7.45 6.24 10.42
CA ALA A 21 7.26 7.55 11.05
C ALA A 21 8.40 7.88 12.03
N LEU A 22 8.85 6.90 12.82
CA LEU A 22 10.02 7.06 13.69
C LEU A 22 11.29 7.36 12.88
N THR A 23 11.48 6.67 11.75
CA THR A 23 12.60 6.92 10.84
C THR A 23 12.56 8.35 10.30
N ILE A 24 11.41 8.80 9.80
CA ILE A 24 11.19 10.17 9.32
C ILE A 24 11.54 11.19 10.42
N ALA A 25 11.05 10.97 11.64
CA ALA A 25 11.30 11.87 12.77
C ALA A 25 12.79 11.92 13.17
N ALA A 26 13.44 10.75 13.28
CA ALA A 26 14.85 10.66 13.64
C ALA A 26 15.74 11.32 12.58
N THR A 27 15.50 11.03 11.30
CA THR A 27 16.24 11.62 10.18
C THR A 27 16.02 13.13 10.11
N PHE A 28 14.78 13.61 10.31
CA PHE A 28 14.49 15.04 10.38
C PHE A 28 15.31 15.72 11.48
N CYS A 29 15.34 15.18 12.70
CA CYS A 29 16.11 15.75 13.81
C CYS A 29 17.61 15.80 13.52
N VAL A 30 18.19 14.70 13.01
CA VAL A 30 19.61 14.64 12.66
C VAL A 30 19.95 15.62 11.55
N ALA A 31 19.16 15.64 10.49
CA ALA A 31 19.31 16.57 9.37
C ALA A 31 19.22 18.02 9.84
N TRP A 32 18.22 18.35 10.66
CA TRP A 32 18.02 19.68 11.22
C TRP A 32 19.29 20.16 11.93
N LEU A 33 19.89 19.32 12.77
CA LEU A 33 21.12 19.64 13.50
C LEU A 33 22.34 19.76 12.57
N ALA A 34 22.51 18.82 11.64
CA ALA A 34 23.67 18.75 10.74
C ALA A 34 23.75 19.94 9.78
N PHE A 35 22.59 20.42 9.32
CA PHE A 35 22.51 21.42 8.26
C PHE A 35 22.77 22.87 8.69
N GLY A 36 23.05 23.12 9.96
CA GLY A 36 23.41 24.45 10.45
C GLY A 36 24.75 25.01 9.97
N ARG A 37 25.50 24.27 9.15
CA ARG A 37 26.88 24.58 8.78
C ARG A 37 27.14 24.64 7.27
N VAL A 38 26.09 24.66 6.45
CA VAL A 38 26.26 24.61 4.99
C VAL A 38 26.30 26.03 4.44
N ASP A 39 27.38 26.34 3.72
CA ASP A 39 27.60 27.64 3.10
C ASP A 39 26.62 27.91 1.94
N ALA A 40 26.31 29.20 1.71
CA ALA A 40 25.36 29.65 0.69
C ALA A 40 25.71 29.16 -0.73
N GLU A 41 26.99 29.00 -1.03
CA GLU A 41 27.48 28.53 -2.34
C GLU A 41 27.08 27.08 -2.64
N ASN A 42 26.88 26.26 -1.59
CA ASN A 42 26.56 24.85 -1.73
C ASN A 42 25.04 24.58 -1.82
N VAL A 43 24.20 25.60 -1.61
CA VAL A 43 22.74 25.43 -1.49
C VAL A 43 22.11 24.80 -2.73
N LYS A 44 22.52 25.21 -3.94
CA LYS A 44 21.96 24.68 -5.20
C LYS A 44 22.29 23.20 -5.40
N TRP A 45 23.53 22.80 -5.11
CA TRP A 45 23.96 21.41 -5.21
C TRP A 45 23.25 20.52 -4.19
N VAL A 46 23.15 21.00 -2.95
CA VAL A 46 22.41 20.30 -1.89
C VAL A 46 20.94 20.14 -2.26
N GLN A 47 20.30 21.18 -2.82
CA GLN A 47 18.92 21.10 -3.28
C GLN A 47 18.72 20.05 -4.38
N GLY A 48 19.60 20.02 -5.39
CA GLY A 48 19.55 19.01 -6.45
C GLY A 48 19.74 17.59 -5.91
N LEU A 49 20.70 17.40 -5.00
CA LEU A 49 20.95 16.10 -4.36
C LEU A 49 19.75 15.64 -3.53
N MET A 50 19.15 16.52 -2.73
CA MET A 50 17.97 16.20 -1.91
C MET A 50 16.78 15.80 -2.78
N PHE A 51 16.58 16.45 -3.93
CA PHE A 51 15.55 16.06 -4.88
C PHE A 51 15.77 14.64 -5.42
N VAL A 52 17.00 14.34 -5.84
CA VAL A 52 17.36 12.99 -6.34
C VAL A 52 17.13 11.94 -5.26
N VAL A 53 17.58 12.18 -4.03
CA VAL A 53 17.43 11.23 -2.91
C VAL A 53 15.97 11.08 -2.46
N GLY A 54 15.14 12.12 -2.60
CA GLY A 54 13.72 12.08 -2.21
C GLY A 54 12.73 11.64 -3.30
N ALA A 55 13.12 11.63 -4.57
CA ALA A 55 12.23 11.29 -5.69
C ALA A 55 12.61 9.97 -6.38
N VAL A 56 13.91 9.73 -6.60
CA VAL A 56 14.37 8.55 -7.35
C VAL A 56 14.01 7.24 -6.64
N PRO A 57 14.17 7.08 -5.31
CA PRO A 57 13.81 5.83 -4.66
C PRO A 57 12.31 5.51 -4.77
N LEU A 58 11.44 6.52 -4.70
CA LEU A 58 9.99 6.33 -4.90
C LEU A 58 9.67 5.88 -6.34
N ILE A 59 10.26 6.53 -7.35
CA ILE A 59 10.07 6.15 -8.76
C ILE A 59 10.60 4.74 -9.00
N VAL A 60 11.78 4.41 -8.48
CA VAL A 60 12.36 3.07 -8.67
C VAL A 60 11.53 2.02 -7.93
N ALA A 61 11.06 2.31 -6.71
CA ALA A 61 10.15 1.43 -5.97
C ALA A 61 8.84 1.18 -6.72
N SER A 62 8.37 2.17 -7.47
CA SER A 62 7.16 2.09 -8.29
C SER A 62 7.29 1.14 -9.48
N CYS A 63 8.51 0.94 -9.98
CA CYS A 63 8.79 0.12 -11.15
C CYS A 63 9.16 -1.34 -10.84
N ILE A 64 9.39 -1.68 -9.56
CA ILE A 64 9.93 -2.98 -9.15
C ILE A 64 8.83 -3.78 -8.45
N PRO A 65 8.66 -5.08 -8.77
CA PRO A 65 7.74 -5.95 -8.03
C PRO A 65 8.07 -5.99 -6.54
N PHE A 66 7.03 -6.18 -5.72
CA PHE A 66 7.13 -6.13 -4.27
C PHE A 66 8.18 -7.10 -3.74
N SER A 67 9.28 -6.53 -3.26
CA SER A 67 10.45 -7.26 -2.79
C SER A 67 11.04 -6.56 -1.55
N PRO A 68 11.97 -7.20 -0.82
CA PRO A 68 12.73 -6.52 0.24
C PRO A 68 13.45 -5.26 -0.26
N LEU A 69 13.82 -5.22 -1.55
CA LEU A 69 14.42 -4.04 -2.18
C LEU A 69 13.42 -2.88 -2.27
N THR A 70 12.16 -3.14 -2.66
CA THR A 70 11.10 -2.13 -2.66
C THR A 70 10.96 -1.50 -1.27
N LEU A 71 10.99 -2.31 -0.21
CA LEU A 71 10.93 -1.82 1.16
C LEU A 71 12.13 -0.92 1.47
N ALA A 72 13.34 -1.36 1.16
CA ALA A 72 14.55 -0.56 1.39
C ALA A 72 14.50 0.78 0.64
N LEU A 73 14.01 0.80 -0.59
CA LEU A 73 13.83 2.01 -1.39
C LEU A 73 12.80 2.96 -0.77
N LEU A 74 11.68 2.44 -0.25
CA LEU A 74 10.70 3.26 0.46
C LEU A 74 11.30 3.88 1.74
N TYR A 75 12.08 3.14 2.53
CA TYR A 75 12.77 3.70 3.70
C TYR A 75 13.81 4.77 3.31
N ALA A 76 14.58 4.52 2.24
CA ALA A 76 15.51 5.51 1.70
C ALA A 76 14.79 6.79 1.26
N ASN A 77 13.63 6.64 0.61
CA ASN A 77 12.78 7.75 0.21
C ASN A 77 12.30 8.58 1.41
N ALA A 78 11.79 7.90 2.44
CA ALA A 78 11.28 8.53 3.65
C ALA A 78 12.38 9.32 4.38
N ALA A 79 13.59 8.76 4.49
CA ALA A 79 14.75 9.46 5.03
C ALA A 79 15.15 10.67 4.17
N GLY A 80 15.24 10.52 2.85
CA GLY A 80 15.55 11.61 1.92
C GLY A 80 14.55 12.77 2.00
N ALA A 81 13.26 12.45 2.00
CA ALA A 81 12.18 13.42 2.13
C ALA A 81 12.21 14.13 3.49
N ALA A 82 12.48 13.41 4.59
CA ALA A 82 12.66 14.01 5.91
C ALA A 82 13.85 14.98 5.97
N CYS A 83 14.99 14.61 5.38
CA CYS A 83 16.14 15.51 5.23
C CYS A 83 15.78 16.78 4.46
N MET A 84 15.03 16.63 3.35
CA MET A 84 14.55 17.75 2.55
C MET A 84 13.68 18.70 3.37
N VAL A 85 12.70 18.19 4.11
CA VAL A 85 11.82 19.01 4.98
C VAL A 85 12.64 19.71 6.07
N ALA A 86 13.59 19.03 6.69
CA ALA A 86 14.46 19.63 7.72
C ALA A 86 15.30 20.78 7.18
N TRP A 87 15.92 20.57 6.02
CA TRP A 87 16.75 21.56 5.34
C TRP A 87 15.94 22.83 5.00
N PHE A 88 14.84 22.67 4.26
CA PHE A 88 14.01 23.79 3.85
C PHE A 88 13.31 24.48 5.01
N GLY A 89 12.88 23.71 6.01
CA GLY A 89 12.32 24.22 7.24
C GLY A 89 13.29 25.14 7.96
N ARG A 90 14.57 24.76 8.06
CA ARG A 90 15.57 25.58 8.74
C ARG A 90 15.83 26.90 8.02
N ILE A 91 15.91 26.88 6.69
CA ILE A 91 16.14 28.11 5.92
C ILE A 91 14.94 29.07 6.02
N LEU A 92 13.70 28.54 6.09
CA LEU A 92 12.49 29.35 6.30
C LEU A 92 12.53 30.21 7.56
N PHE A 93 13.18 29.75 8.63
CA PHE A 93 13.33 30.51 9.87
C PHE A 93 14.49 31.52 9.85
N GLY A 94 15.39 31.45 8.87
CA GLY A 94 16.58 32.31 8.78
C GLY A 94 16.41 33.50 7.85
N ASP A 95 16.12 33.26 6.56
CA ASP A 95 16.20 34.29 5.51
C ASP A 95 14.85 34.64 4.88
N ILE A 96 14.58 35.94 4.75
CA ILE A 96 13.29 36.47 4.24
C ILE A 96 13.22 36.41 2.70
N VAL A 97 14.35 36.59 2.03
CA VAL A 97 14.39 36.91 0.60
C VAL A 97 13.97 35.74 -0.30
N ASN A 98 13.95 34.51 0.22
CA ASN A 98 13.66 33.32 -0.60
C ASN A 98 12.60 32.36 -0.03
N ARG A 99 11.70 32.87 0.83
CA ARG A 99 10.68 32.05 1.51
C ARG A 99 9.83 31.20 0.57
N CYS A 100 9.46 31.69 -0.62
CA CYS A 100 8.61 30.95 -1.56
C CYS A 100 9.25 29.63 -2.01
N VAL A 101 10.55 29.65 -2.37
CA VAL A 101 11.28 28.44 -2.81
C VAL A 101 11.36 27.42 -1.68
N HIS A 102 11.60 27.89 -0.45
CA HIS A 102 11.72 27.01 0.70
C HIS A 102 10.38 26.43 1.17
N VAL A 103 9.29 27.21 1.12
CA VAL A 103 7.93 26.68 1.36
C VAL A 103 7.61 25.58 0.35
N HIS A 104 7.93 25.80 -0.93
CA HIS A 104 7.71 24.79 -1.96
C HIS A 104 8.50 23.51 -1.70
N GLY A 105 9.77 23.63 -1.30
CA GLY A 105 10.60 22.49 -0.90
C GLY A 105 10.04 21.71 0.29
N CYS A 106 9.53 22.39 1.32
CA CYS A 106 8.84 21.73 2.45
C CYS A 106 7.59 20.98 2.01
N ILE A 107 6.75 21.59 1.17
CA ILE A 107 5.52 20.97 0.66
C ILE A 107 5.86 19.71 -0.15
N LEU A 108 6.86 19.79 -1.05
CA LEU A 108 7.31 18.63 -1.82
C LEU A 108 7.86 17.52 -0.94
N GLY A 109 8.67 17.85 0.08
CA GLY A 109 9.19 16.86 1.04
C GLY A 109 8.06 16.17 1.82
N LEU A 110 7.07 16.93 2.31
CA LEU A 110 5.90 16.37 2.99
C LEU A 110 5.07 15.47 2.06
N PHE A 111 4.89 15.87 0.81
CA PHE A 111 4.22 15.07 -0.21
C PHE A 111 4.94 13.73 -0.42
N PHE A 112 6.27 13.72 -0.55
CA PHE A 112 7.03 12.48 -0.68
C PHE A 112 6.93 11.59 0.56
N CYS A 113 6.99 12.16 1.77
CA CYS A 113 6.74 11.40 3.01
C CYS A 113 5.37 10.70 2.98
N ALA A 114 4.30 11.45 2.65
CA ALA A 114 2.95 10.91 2.58
C ALA A 114 2.82 9.83 1.49
N ALA A 115 3.34 10.08 0.29
CA ALA A 115 3.32 9.12 -0.82
C ALA A 115 4.02 7.81 -0.44
N THR A 116 5.11 7.89 0.32
CA THR A 116 5.84 6.70 0.75
C THR A 116 5.03 5.87 1.77
N LEU A 117 4.32 6.53 2.70
CA LEU A 117 3.43 5.85 3.65
C LEU A 117 2.26 5.16 2.94
N VAL A 118 1.69 5.81 1.93
CA VAL A 118 0.61 5.23 1.09
C VAL A 118 1.13 4.01 0.31
N ALA A 119 2.31 4.12 -0.31
CA ALA A 119 2.93 3.01 -1.05
C ALA A 119 3.23 1.80 -0.16
N GLU A 120 3.70 2.01 1.07
CA GLU A 120 3.92 0.91 2.03
C GLU A 120 2.59 0.28 2.49
N ALA A 121 1.54 1.08 2.70
CA ALA A 121 0.22 0.57 3.03
C ALA A 121 -0.34 -0.34 1.91
N ASP A 122 -0.24 0.11 0.65
CA ASP A 122 -0.62 -0.67 -0.52
C ASP A 122 0.15 -1.99 -0.62
N ARG A 123 1.47 -1.94 -0.45
CA ARG A 123 2.31 -3.15 -0.43
C ARG A 123 1.84 -4.16 0.61
N LEU A 124 1.56 -3.70 1.82
CA LEU A 124 1.11 -4.58 2.91
C LEU A 124 -0.27 -5.17 2.61
N TRP A 125 -1.17 -4.41 2.00
CA TRP A 125 -2.46 -4.90 1.55
C TRP A 125 -2.36 -5.92 0.44
N GLN A 126 -1.48 -5.73 -0.52
CA GLN A 126 -1.26 -6.71 -1.57
C GLN A 126 -0.71 -8.03 -1.00
N ILE A 127 0.29 -7.97 -0.12
CA ILE A 127 0.83 -9.17 0.55
C ILE A 127 -0.26 -9.92 1.32
N GLN A 128 -1.12 -9.18 2.03
CA GLN A 128 -2.23 -9.79 2.76
C GLN A 128 -3.26 -10.40 1.80
N GLY A 129 -3.61 -9.71 0.71
CA GLY A 129 -4.51 -10.20 -0.33
C GLY A 129 -3.99 -11.47 -1.00
N GLU A 130 -2.69 -11.58 -1.27
CA GLU A 130 -2.07 -12.80 -1.80
C GLU A 130 -2.11 -13.96 -0.82
N LYS A 131 -1.94 -13.70 0.49
CA LYS A 131 -2.06 -14.72 1.54
C LYS A 131 -3.50 -15.23 1.63
N GLU A 132 -4.47 -14.32 1.64
CA GLU A 132 -5.89 -14.67 1.68
C GLU A 132 -6.32 -15.42 0.41
N ALA A 133 -5.85 -14.99 -0.77
CA ALA A 133 -6.10 -15.70 -2.03
C ALA A 133 -5.51 -17.12 -2.01
N ARG A 134 -4.30 -17.29 -1.47
CA ARG A 134 -3.69 -18.62 -1.29
C ARG A 134 -4.49 -19.48 -0.32
N GLN A 135 -4.94 -18.92 0.81
CA GLN A 135 -5.75 -19.63 1.79
C GLN A 135 -7.12 -20.04 1.24
N LEU A 136 -7.76 -19.18 0.43
CA LEU A 136 -9.03 -19.48 -0.23
C LEU A 136 -8.90 -20.58 -1.29
N ARG A 137 -7.75 -20.65 -1.98
CA ARG A 137 -7.45 -21.70 -2.96
C ARG A 137 -6.97 -22.99 -2.32
N ALA A 138 -6.43 -22.94 -1.10
CA ALA A 138 -5.96 -24.12 -0.39
C ALA A 138 -7.14 -25.05 -0.08
N GLY A 139 -7.19 -26.20 -0.76
CA GLY A 139 -8.24 -27.19 -0.61
C GLY A 139 -9.43 -27.05 -1.56
N TYR A 140 -9.46 -26.05 -2.44
CA TYR A 140 -10.45 -25.99 -3.52
C TYR A 140 -9.95 -26.80 -4.72
N THR A 141 -10.62 -27.90 -5.08
CA THR A 141 -10.21 -28.72 -6.24
C THR A 141 -10.95 -28.36 -7.54
N GLY A 142 -11.75 -27.29 -7.52
CA GLY A 142 -12.68 -26.96 -8.61
C GLY A 142 -14.13 -27.35 -8.31
N SER A 143 -14.39 -28.01 -7.17
CA SER A 143 -15.73 -28.39 -6.73
C SER A 143 -16.14 -27.66 -5.45
N LEU A 144 -17.40 -27.19 -5.43
CA LEU A 144 -18.07 -26.65 -4.25
C LEU A 144 -18.07 -27.66 -3.09
N ARG A 145 -18.03 -28.96 -3.39
CA ARG A 145 -18.03 -30.02 -2.37
C ARG A 145 -16.82 -29.98 -1.45
N ASP A 146 -15.69 -29.45 -1.93
CA ASP A 146 -14.46 -29.35 -1.13
C ASP A 146 -14.46 -28.15 -0.17
N ALA A 147 -15.36 -27.19 -0.39
CA ALA A 147 -15.44 -25.98 0.42
C ALA A 147 -15.70 -26.33 1.89
N GLN A 148 -14.85 -25.82 2.78
CA GLN A 148 -15.02 -25.99 4.22
C GLN A 148 -15.96 -24.92 4.76
N SER A 149 -16.99 -25.33 5.52
CA SER A 149 -17.85 -24.40 6.25
C SER A 149 -17.55 -24.46 7.73
N THR A 150 -17.55 -23.31 8.38
CA THR A 150 -17.44 -23.25 9.85
C THR A 150 -18.71 -23.73 10.56
N GLU A 151 -19.78 -23.97 9.80
CA GLU A 151 -21.05 -24.54 10.26
C GLU A 151 -21.44 -25.66 9.28
N PRO A 152 -21.22 -26.94 9.64
CA PRO A 152 -21.46 -28.08 8.75
C PRO A 152 -22.90 -28.16 8.24
N ARG A 153 -23.87 -27.77 9.08
CA ARG A 153 -25.31 -27.74 8.73
C ARG A 153 -25.62 -26.77 7.60
N ASP A 154 -24.98 -25.60 7.60
CA ASP A 154 -25.16 -24.63 6.51
C ASP A 154 -24.57 -25.16 5.20
N LYS A 155 -23.42 -25.85 5.25
CA LYS A 155 -22.85 -26.52 4.08
C LYS A 155 -23.81 -27.56 3.53
N GLU A 156 -24.33 -28.43 4.38
CA GLU A 156 -25.25 -29.49 3.97
C GLU A 156 -26.52 -28.91 3.33
N ARG A 157 -27.10 -27.87 3.92
CA ARG A 157 -28.29 -27.20 3.37
C ARG A 157 -28.01 -26.57 2.00
N ILE A 158 -26.89 -25.84 1.86
CA ILE A 158 -26.48 -25.23 0.59
C ILE A 158 -26.21 -26.31 -0.46
N MET A 159 -25.50 -27.38 -0.10
CA MET A 159 -25.21 -28.48 -1.03
C MET A 159 -26.47 -29.17 -1.50
N LEU A 160 -27.46 -29.37 -0.61
CA LEU A 160 -28.73 -29.99 -0.96
C LEU A 160 -29.56 -29.09 -1.88
N GLU A 161 -29.61 -27.78 -1.59
CA GLU A 161 -30.26 -26.79 -2.45
C GLU A 161 -29.62 -26.74 -3.86
N VAL A 162 -28.30 -26.63 -3.94
CA VAL A 162 -27.57 -26.62 -5.23
C VAL A 162 -27.78 -27.92 -5.99
N ALA A 163 -27.69 -29.08 -5.32
CA ALA A 163 -27.93 -30.37 -5.94
C ALA A 163 -29.37 -30.49 -6.46
N SER A 164 -30.37 -30.02 -5.69
CA SER A 164 -31.78 -30.05 -6.09
C SER A 164 -32.09 -29.15 -7.29
N SER A 165 -31.29 -28.09 -7.50
CA SER A 165 -31.45 -27.16 -8.62
C SER A 165 -30.90 -27.69 -9.95
N GLY A 166 -29.99 -28.68 -9.92
CA GLY A 166 -29.26 -29.14 -11.10
C GLY A 166 -28.20 -28.16 -11.62
N LEU A 167 -27.91 -27.07 -10.90
CA LEU A 167 -26.97 -26.01 -11.30
C LEU A 167 -25.57 -26.16 -10.70
N GLU A 168 -25.21 -27.35 -10.22
CA GLU A 168 -23.92 -27.57 -9.52
C GLU A 168 -22.71 -27.15 -10.36
N ASP A 169 -22.70 -27.49 -11.65
CA ASP A 169 -21.61 -27.13 -12.57
C ASP A 169 -21.52 -25.62 -12.83
N GLU A 170 -22.66 -24.94 -12.93
CA GLU A 170 -22.71 -23.49 -13.11
C GLU A 170 -22.20 -22.76 -11.86
N VAL A 171 -22.54 -23.28 -10.68
CA VAL A 171 -22.04 -22.75 -9.41
C VAL A 171 -20.52 -22.98 -9.28
N ASN A 172 -20.01 -24.17 -9.62
CA ASN A 172 -18.57 -24.45 -9.64
C ASN A 172 -17.83 -23.49 -10.58
N ARG A 173 -18.36 -23.29 -11.78
CA ARG A 173 -17.79 -22.36 -12.77
C ARG A 173 -17.85 -20.91 -12.30
N ALA A 174 -18.95 -20.50 -11.67
CA ALA A 174 -19.08 -19.16 -11.10
C ALA A 174 -18.06 -18.93 -9.97
N ILE A 175 -17.87 -19.91 -9.08
CA ILE A 175 -16.87 -19.84 -8.02
C ILE A 175 -15.46 -19.76 -8.60
N GLU A 176 -15.14 -20.57 -9.61
CA GLU A 176 -13.86 -20.50 -10.30
C GLU A 176 -13.62 -19.11 -10.89
N VAL A 177 -14.61 -18.56 -11.61
CA VAL A 177 -14.54 -17.20 -12.14
C VAL A 177 -14.32 -16.17 -11.02
N LEU A 178 -15.01 -16.28 -9.88
CA LEU A 178 -14.84 -15.37 -8.75
C LEU A 178 -13.44 -15.48 -8.11
N LEU A 179 -12.90 -16.70 -8.00
CA LEU A 179 -11.56 -16.97 -7.46
C LEU A 179 -10.44 -16.52 -8.41
N VAL A 180 -10.65 -16.64 -9.72
CA VAL A 180 -9.73 -16.15 -10.76
C VAL A 180 -9.79 -14.63 -10.87
N ALA A 181 -10.98 -14.05 -10.79
CA ALA A 181 -11.18 -12.61 -10.84
C ALA A 181 -10.72 -11.87 -9.57
N GLY A 182 -10.47 -12.57 -8.46
CA GLY A 182 -10.12 -11.93 -7.19
C GLY A 182 -11.30 -11.18 -6.54
N ALA A 183 -12.53 -11.61 -6.83
CA ALA A 183 -13.77 -10.96 -6.41
C ALA A 183 -14.12 -11.09 -4.91
N SER A 184 -13.26 -11.74 -4.13
CA SER A 184 -13.39 -11.84 -2.69
C SER A 184 -13.04 -10.54 -1.95
N THR A 185 -12.39 -9.56 -2.59
CA THR A 185 -11.99 -8.31 -1.91
C THR A 185 -13.20 -7.39 -1.66
N PRO A 186 -13.25 -6.67 -0.51
CA PRO A 186 -14.36 -5.74 -0.18
C PRO A 186 -14.55 -4.66 -1.25
N THR A 187 -13.46 -4.17 -1.83
CA THR A 187 -13.44 -3.17 -2.89
C THR A 187 -14.08 -3.70 -4.16
N LEU A 188 -13.89 -4.99 -4.50
CA LEU A 188 -14.56 -5.59 -5.65
C LEU A 188 -16.04 -5.77 -5.47
N ARG A 189 -16.47 -6.20 -4.28
CA ARG A 189 -17.90 -6.28 -3.97
C ARG A 189 -18.56 -4.91 -4.07
N ALA A 190 -17.89 -3.84 -3.62
CA ALA A 190 -18.37 -2.48 -3.77
C ALA A 190 -18.39 -2.01 -5.25
N ALA A 191 -17.38 -2.37 -6.03
CA ALA A 191 -17.29 -2.04 -7.46
C ALA A 191 -18.34 -2.82 -8.29
N ILE A 192 -18.50 -4.12 -8.07
CA ILE A 192 -19.51 -4.97 -8.73
C ILE A 192 -20.93 -4.46 -8.38
N ARG A 193 -21.17 -4.06 -7.12
CA ARG A 193 -22.44 -3.43 -6.71
C ARG A 193 -22.76 -2.13 -7.44
N ARG A 194 -21.73 -1.38 -7.87
CA ARG A 194 -21.89 -0.06 -8.52
C ARG A 194 -21.82 -0.14 -10.04
N ALA A 195 -21.07 -1.08 -10.61
CA ALA A 195 -20.70 -1.10 -12.03
C ALA A 195 -21.12 -2.39 -12.79
N GLY A 196 -21.70 -3.39 -12.12
CA GLY A 196 -21.99 -4.70 -12.72
C GLY A 196 -20.75 -5.61 -12.83
N MET A 197 -20.88 -6.78 -13.46
CA MET A 197 -19.77 -7.74 -13.61
C MET A 197 -18.62 -7.13 -14.42
N LEU A 198 -17.54 -6.76 -13.72
CA LEU A 198 -16.33 -6.23 -14.33
C LEU A 198 -15.41 -7.39 -14.75
N LYS A 199 -15.17 -7.52 -16.06
CA LYS A 199 -14.07 -8.34 -16.59
C LYS A 199 -12.75 -7.66 -16.16
N ARG A 200 -12.10 -8.16 -15.10
CA ARG A 200 -10.84 -7.66 -14.46
C ARG A 200 -10.98 -6.56 -13.40
N ALA A 201 -11.91 -6.70 -12.46
CA ALA A 201 -11.81 -5.92 -11.23
C ALA A 201 -11.00 -6.75 -10.23
N GLY A 202 -9.95 -6.19 -9.61
CA GLY A 202 -9.14 -6.94 -8.63
C GLY A 202 -8.43 -6.06 -7.62
N TYR A 203 -7.93 -4.92 -8.08
CA TYR A 203 -7.04 -4.07 -7.30
C TYR A 203 -7.15 -2.63 -7.81
N ALA A 204 -7.53 -1.72 -6.92
CA ALA A 204 -7.34 -0.29 -7.14
C ALA A 204 -6.22 0.09 -6.17
N PRO A 205 -4.97 0.25 -6.65
CA PRO A 205 -3.91 0.75 -5.79
C PRO A 205 -4.36 2.11 -5.23
N MET A 206 -4.14 2.37 -3.93
CA MET A 206 -4.34 3.73 -3.40
C MET A 206 -3.23 4.67 -3.88
N SER A 207 -2.05 4.11 -4.13
CA SER A 207 -0.96 4.78 -4.80
C SER A 207 -1.28 4.88 -6.29
N LEU A 208 -0.94 6.03 -6.89
CA LEU A 208 -1.05 6.28 -8.33
C LEU A 208 -0.02 5.48 -9.16
N VAL A 209 0.53 4.42 -8.58
CA VAL A 209 1.66 3.63 -9.06
C VAL A 209 1.16 2.29 -9.61
#